data_AF-A0AB36RQ33-F1
#
_entry.id   AF-A0AB36RQ33-F1
#
_cell.length_a   1.000
_cell.length_b   1.000
_cell.length_c   1.000
_cell.angle_alpha   90.00
_cell.angle_beta   90.00
_cell.angle_gamma   90.00
#
_symmetry.space_group_name_H-M   'P 1'
#
loop_
_entity.id
_entity.type
_entity.pdbx_description
1 polymer ?
#
loop_
_entity_poly.entity_id
_entity_poly.type
_entity_poly.pdbx_seq_one_letter_code
_entity_poly.pdbx_strand_id
1 'polypeptide(L)'
;MILLLASLFLAAALALPRVQPLLRLRVAPGAGSKTPRDGPHGEVSGIDAHRSAADITLFAACCEAGLPLAGAAAAVAETYGDTGGGNARASPWHTVAALTALGVSPERAWSELHSVPGGAELAGLVALSNSSGSAIVAGCERIVTKLRAEAADEASAKAERAGVLIAIPLTACFLPAFFVLGLAPAVLSLGAAILH
;
A
#
# COMPACT_ATOMS: atom_id res chain seq x y z
N MET A 1 32.95 -41.01 5.63
CA MET A 1 31.60 -40.65 6.11
C MET A 1 31.29 -39.15 5.94
N ILE A 2 32.20 -38.24 6.30
CA ILE A 2 32.04 -36.78 6.13
C ILE A 2 31.85 -36.36 4.66
N LEU A 3 32.63 -36.95 3.72
CA LEU A 3 32.46 -36.69 2.27
C LEU A 3 31.10 -37.16 1.71
N LEU A 4 30.54 -38.25 2.25
CA LEU A 4 29.24 -38.79 1.83
C LEU A 4 28.10 -37.86 2.26
N LEU A 5 28.14 -37.39 3.51
CA LEU A 5 27.19 -36.40 4.05
C LEU A 5 27.26 -35.05 3.33
N ALA A 6 28.46 -34.57 3.01
CA ALA A 6 28.65 -33.35 2.24
C ALA A 6 28.08 -33.48 0.81
N SER A 7 28.29 -34.62 0.14
CA SER A 7 27.74 -34.86 -1.20
C SER A 7 26.21 -35.00 -1.19
N LEU A 8 25.65 -35.59 -0.12
CA LEU A 8 24.20 -35.76 0.05
C LEU A 8 23.51 -34.41 0.27
N PHE A 9 24.13 -33.53 1.06
CA PHE A 9 23.64 -32.17 1.27
C PHE A 9 23.74 -31.30 0.02
N LEU A 10 24.83 -31.42 -0.74
CA LEU A 10 24.98 -30.75 -2.03
C LEU A 10 23.91 -31.25 -3.02
N ALA A 11 23.66 -32.55 -3.07
CA ALA A 11 22.60 -33.14 -3.90
C ALA A 11 21.20 -32.66 -3.48
N ALA A 12 20.91 -32.55 -2.17
CA ALA A 12 19.65 -32.00 -1.67
C ALA A 12 19.47 -30.51 -2.00
N ALA A 13 20.55 -29.72 -1.95
CA ALA A 13 20.54 -28.32 -2.36
C ALA A 13 20.29 -28.15 -3.87
N LEU A 14 20.79 -29.07 -4.70
CA LEU A 14 20.51 -29.14 -6.14
C LEU A 14 19.12 -29.71 -6.48
N ALA A 15 18.49 -30.43 -5.54
CA ALA A 15 17.15 -31.01 -5.69
C ALA A 15 16.03 -30.07 -5.24
N LEU A 16 16.35 -28.97 -4.56
CA LEU A 16 15.39 -27.88 -4.34
C LEU A 16 14.89 -27.41 -5.70
N PRO A 17 13.56 -27.36 -5.93
CA PRO A 17 13.02 -26.98 -7.22
C PRO A 17 13.56 -25.59 -7.56
N ARG A 18 14.33 -25.51 -8.65
CA ARG A 18 14.74 -24.22 -9.22
C ARG A 18 13.46 -23.44 -9.42
N VAL A 19 13.28 -22.36 -8.66
CA VAL A 19 12.19 -21.41 -8.86
C VAL A 19 12.32 -20.95 -10.29
N GLN A 20 11.55 -21.53 -11.21
CA GLN A 20 11.55 -21.16 -12.61
C GLN A 20 10.83 -19.80 -12.68
N PRO A 21 11.53 -18.68 -12.92
CA PRO A 21 10.86 -17.40 -13.08
C PRO A 21 10.21 -17.27 -14.48
N LEU A 22 10.06 -18.39 -15.20
CA LEU A 22 9.77 -18.41 -16.64
C LEU A 22 8.30 -18.24 -17.00
N LEU A 23 7.39 -18.03 -16.04
CA LEU A 23 5.96 -17.89 -16.33
C LEU A 23 5.35 -16.54 -15.86
N ARG A 24 6.07 -15.43 -16.05
CA ARG A 24 5.49 -14.07 -15.92
C ARG A 24 5.91 -13.08 -17.01
N LEU A 25 6.15 -13.58 -18.23
CA LEU A 25 6.33 -12.72 -19.42
C LEU A 25 5.23 -12.91 -20.46
N ARG A 26 4.00 -13.26 -20.03
CA ARG A 26 2.82 -12.95 -20.85
C ARG A 26 2.43 -11.51 -20.55
N VAL A 27 3.10 -10.58 -21.21
CA VAL A 27 2.68 -9.18 -21.26
C VAL A 27 1.27 -9.17 -21.88
N ALA A 28 0.28 -8.82 -21.07
CA ALA A 28 -1.06 -8.56 -21.59
C ALA A 28 -0.95 -7.37 -22.59
N PRO A 29 -1.54 -7.48 -23.79
CA PRO A 29 -1.50 -6.38 -24.74
C PRO A 29 -2.32 -5.22 -24.16
N GLY A 30 -1.64 -4.16 -23.70
CA GLY A 30 -2.26 -2.96 -23.13
C GLY A 30 -1.52 -2.35 -21.94
N ALA A 31 -0.55 -3.04 -21.32
CA ALA A 31 0.26 -2.45 -20.25
C ALA A 31 1.39 -1.59 -20.87
N GLY A 32 1.36 -0.29 -20.60
CA GLY A 32 2.46 0.63 -20.94
C GLY A 32 3.82 0.15 -20.42
N SER A 33 4.89 0.66 -21.03
CA SER A 33 6.28 0.37 -20.65
C SER A 33 6.48 0.56 -19.14
N LYS A 34 6.65 -0.55 -18.40
CA LYS A 34 6.95 -0.51 -16.97
C LYS A 34 8.34 0.07 -16.76
N THR A 35 8.43 1.15 -16.00
CA THR A 35 9.73 1.64 -15.55
C THR A 35 10.19 0.80 -14.35
N PRO A 36 11.50 0.58 -14.14
CA PRO A 36 12.00 -0.10 -12.94
C PRO A 36 11.60 0.56 -11.61
N ARG A 37 11.00 1.76 -11.67
CA ARG A 37 10.49 2.54 -10.54
C ARG A 37 9.00 2.30 -10.27
N ASP A 38 8.28 1.62 -11.16
CA ASP A 38 6.89 1.25 -10.91
C ASP A 38 6.89 0.17 -9.83
N GLY A 39 6.43 0.53 -8.63
CA GLY A 39 6.38 -0.39 -7.51
C GLY A 39 5.38 -1.54 -7.74
N PRO A 40 5.35 -2.52 -6.82
CA PRO A 40 4.52 -3.70 -6.98
C PRO A 40 3.03 -3.33 -7.09
N HIS A 41 2.32 -3.93 -8.06
CA HIS A 41 0.92 -3.66 -8.48
C HIS A 41 -0.20 -3.69 -7.41
N GLY A 42 0.13 -3.77 -6.12
CA GLY A 42 -0.79 -3.46 -5.01
C GLY A 42 -0.75 -1.99 -4.55
N GLU A 43 0.19 -1.18 -5.07
CA GLU A 43 0.45 0.21 -4.67
C GLU A 43 -0.68 1.20 -4.96
N VAL A 44 -1.67 0.79 -5.76
CA VAL A 44 -2.83 1.63 -6.11
C VAL A 44 -3.58 2.01 -4.84
N SER A 45 -3.82 1.08 -3.90
CA SER A 45 -4.59 1.38 -2.68
C SER A 45 -3.90 2.39 -1.74
N GLY A 46 -2.58 2.30 -1.57
CA GLY A 46 -1.82 3.20 -0.69
C GLY A 46 -1.59 4.58 -1.30
N ILE A 47 -1.34 4.65 -2.61
CA ILE A 47 -1.26 5.91 -3.37
C ILE A 47 -2.63 6.60 -3.35
N ASP A 48 -3.72 5.83 -3.50
CA ASP A 48 -5.09 6.35 -3.44
C ASP A 48 -5.43 6.87 -2.04
N ALA A 49 -5.02 6.20 -0.96
CA ALA A 49 -5.24 6.67 0.42
C ALA A 49 -4.49 7.97 0.72
N HIS A 50 -3.22 8.08 0.30
CA HIS A 50 -2.45 9.31 0.46
C HIS A 50 -3.03 10.46 -0.36
N ARG A 51 -3.50 10.20 -1.59
CA ARG A 51 -4.16 11.21 -2.41
C ARG A 51 -5.47 11.67 -1.79
N SER A 52 -6.34 10.75 -1.35
CA SER A 52 -7.57 11.09 -0.63
C SER A 52 -7.29 11.90 0.64
N ALA A 53 -6.28 11.53 1.42
CA ALA A 53 -5.91 12.28 2.61
C ALA A 53 -5.45 13.71 2.26
N ALA A 54 -4.69 13.89 1.18
CA ALA A 54 -4.27 15.22 0.71
C ALA A 54 -5.46 16.06 0.22
N ASP A 55 -6.37 15.47 -0.55
CA ASP A 55 -7.59 16.11 -1.03
C ASP A 55 -8.48 16.58 0.14
N ILE A 56 -8.72 15.71 1.13
CA ILE A 56 -9.52 16.04 2.32
C ILE A 56 -8.82 17.11 3.18
N THR A 57 -7.48 17.08 3.26
CA THR A 57 -6.70 18.12 3.95
C THR A 57 -6.87 19.47 3.27
N LEU A 58 -6.76 19.51 1.93
CA LEU A 58 -6.97 20.74 1.16
C LEU A 58 -8.40 21.26 1.30
N PHE A 59 -9.39 20.36 1.21
CA PHE A 59 -10.79 20.69 1.45
C PHE A 59 -11.01 21.35 2.82
N ALA A 60 -10.46 20.75 3.88
CA ALA A 60 -10.54 21.26 5.23
C ALA A 60 -9.87 22.63 5.36
N ALA A 61 -8.67 22.81 4.80
CA ALA A 61 -7.95 24.09 4.81
C ALA A 61 -8.73 25.19 4.07
N CYS A 62 -9.39 24.86 2.96
CA CYS A 62 -10.28 25.78 2.26
C CYS A 62 -11.49 26.17 3.12
N CYS A 63 -12.11 25.21 3.80
CA CYS A 63 -13.24 25.47 4.70
C CYS A 63 -12.82 26.33 5.92
N GLU A 64 -11.64 26.08 6.48
CA GLU A 64 -11.06 26.87 7.57
C GLU A 64 -10.75 28.32 7.12
N ALA A 65 -10.32 28.49 5.87
CA ALA A 65 -10.17 29.80 5.23
C ALA A 65 -11.51 30.51 4.91
N GLY A 66 -12.65 29.86 5.18
CA GLY A 66 -13.99 30.43 5.02
C GLY A 66 -14.65 30.19 3.67
N LEU A 67 -14.09 29.33 2.81
CA LEU A 67 -14.76 28.95 1.56
C LEU A 67 -16.02 28.12 1.85
N PRO A 68 -17.11 28.31 1.08
CA PRO A 68 -18.26 27.42 1.15
C PRO A 68 -17.88 26.04 0.63
N LEU A 69 -18.61 24.99 1.04
CA LEU A 69 -18.29 23.60 0.71
C LEU A 69 -18.16 23.36 -0.81
N ALA A 70 -19.00 23.99 -1.62
CA ALA A 70 -18.91 23.92 -3.08
C ALA A 70 -17.59 24.53 -3.61
N GLY A 71 -17.16 25.66 -3.05
CA GLY A 71 -15.91 26.33 -3.43
C GLY A 71 -14.67 25.57 -2.96
N ALA A 72 -14.72 25.00 -1.76
CA ALA A 72 -13.67 24.12 -1.27
C ALA A 72 -13.54 22.84 -2.12
N ALA A 73 -14.67 22.22 -2.50
CA ALA A 73 -14.66 21.05 -3.40
C ALA A 73 -14.12 21.40 -4.80
N ALA A 74 -14.47 22.59 -5.34
CA ALA A 74 -13.93 23.08 -6.61
C ALA A 74 -12.41 23.30 -6.53
N ALA A 75 -11.90 23.89 -5.45
CA ALA A 75 -10.46 24.08 -5.25
C ALA A 75 -9.69 22.75 -5.23
N VAL A 76 -10.27 21.71 -4.63
CA VAL A 76 -9.69 20.35 -4.69
C VAL A 76 -9.74 19.80 -6.11
N ALA A 77 -10.86 19.99 -6.83
CA ALA A 77 -11.02 19.53 -8.20
C ALA A 77 -9.95 20.11 -9.13
N GLU A 78 -9.59 21.39 -8.98
CA GLU A 78 -8.55 22.05 -9.78
C GLU A 78 -7.16 21.35 -9.68
N THR A 79 -6.87 20.67 -8.57
CA THR A 79 -5.60 19.93 -8.40
C THR A 79 -5.49 18.70 -9.29
N TYR A 80 -6.57 18.27 -9.95
CA TYR A 80 -6.56 17.09 -10.81
C TYR A 80 -6.12 17.37 -12.25
N GLY A 81 -6.06 18.64 -12.67
CA GLY A 81 -5.52 19.09 -13.96
C GLY A 81 -6.24 18.55 -15.20
N ASP A 82 -6.18 19.30 -16.30
CA ASP A 82 -6.64 18.84 -17.61
C ASP A 82 -5.50 18.02 -18.24
N THR A 83 -5.39 16.75 -17.87
CA THR A 83 -4.38 15.86 -18.48
C THR A 83 -4.82 15.58 -19.91
N GLY A 84 -4.32 16.38 -20.85
CA GLY A 84 -4.60 16.37 -22.29
C GLY A 84 -4.20 15.10 -23.06
N GLY A 85 -4.42 13.92 -22.47
CA GLY A 85 -4.16 12.61 -23.04
C GLY A 85 -5.31 11.65 -22.78
N GLY A 86 -6.38 11.75 -23.58
CA GLY A 86 -7.24 10.64 -24.02
C GLY A 86 -8.05 9.80 -23.02
N ASN A 87 -7.82 9.87 -21.71
CA ASN A 87 -8.56 9.07 -20.72
C ASN A 87 -8.57 9.67 -19.30
N ALA A 88 -8.49 11.00 -19.18
CA ALA A 88 -8.68 11.70 -17.92
C ALA A 88 -10.10 11.44 -17.40
N ARG A 89 -10.27 10.42 -16.55
CA ARG A 89 -11.51 10.22 -15.80
C ARG A 89 -11.68 11.47 -14.94
N ALA A 90 -12.75 12.23 -15.20
CA ALA A 90 -13.08 13.41 -14.41
C ALA A 90 -13.05 13.03 -12.92
N SER A 91 -12.24 13.76 -12.14
CA SER A 91 -12.12 13.52 -10.70
C SER A 91 -13.50 13.58 -10.04
N PRO A 92 -13.84 12.68 -9.10
CA PRO A 92 -15.11 12.73 -8.38
C PRO A 92 -15.39 14.12 -7.77
N TRP A 93 -14.34 14.85 -7.40
CA TRP A 93 -14.43 16.23 -6.92
C TRP A 93 -15.00 17.23 -7.94
N HIS A 94 -14.72 17.05 -9.24
CA HIS A 94 -15.33 17.88 -10.28
C HIS A 94 -16.86 17.65 -10.33
N THR A 95 -17.28 16.40 -10.27
CA THR A 95 -18.70 16.05 -10.26
C THR A 95 -19.41 16.60 -9.02
N VAL A 96 -18.79 16.46 -7.84
CA VAL A 96 -19.34 17.00 -6.58
C VAL A 96 -19.46 18.52 -6.65
N ALA A 97 -18.42 19.22 -7.10
CA ALA A 97 -18.43 20.67 -7.25
C ALA A 97 -19.54 21.14 -8.22
N ALA A 98 -19.67 20.46 -9.37
CA ALA A 98 -20.72 20.76 -10.35
C ALA A 98 -22.13 20.50 -9.80
N LEU A 99 -22.38 19.33 -9.19
CA LEU A 99 -23.69 19.00 -8.62
C LEU A 99 -24.08 19.95 -7.49
N THR A 100 -23.13 20.31 -6.64
CA THR A 100 -23.38 21.25 -5.53
C THR A 100 -23.65 22.67 -6.07
N ALA A 101 -22.95 23.10 -7.13
CA ALA A 101 -23.21 24.38 -7.81
C ALA A 101 -24.59 24.42 -8.49
N LEU A 102 -25.10 23.27 -8.96
CA LEU A 102 -26.45 23.11 -9.51
C LEU A 102 -27.53 23.02 -8.42
N GLY A 103 -27.17 23.07 -7.13
CA GLY A 103 -28.12 23.00 -6.01
C GLY A 103 -28.69 21.59 -5.77
N VAL A 104 -28.00 20.55 -6.24
CA VAL A 104 -28.36 19.15 -5.92
C VAL A 104 -28.18 18.92 -4.42
N SER A 105 -29.03 18.05 -3.84
CA SER A 105 -28.96 17.77 -2.40
C SER A 105 -27.57 17.25 -2.00
N PRO A 106 -27.05 17.62 -0.81
CA PRO A 106 -25.73 17.20 -0.35
C PRO A 106 -25.56 15.68 -0.36
N GLU A 107 -26.58 14.92 0.02
CA GLU A 107 -26.54 13.45 0.07
C GLU A 107 -26.27 12.85 -1.32
N ARG A 108 -26.87 13.43 -2.36
CA ARG A 108 -26.67 12.95 -3.73
C ARG A 108 -25.35 13.46 -4.31
N ALA A 109 -25.07 14.75 -4.18
CA ALA A 109 -23.88 15.37 -4.77
C ALA A 109 -22.60 14.72 -4.25
N TRP A 110 -22.54 14.42 -2.95
CA TRP A 110 -21.36 13.86 -2.29
C TRP A 110 -21.27 12.33 -2.38
N SER A 111 -22.33 11.63 -2.83
CA SER A 111 -22.29 10.18 -3.04
C SER A 111 -21.28 9.74 -4.11
N GLU A 112 -20.89 10.64 -5.00
CA GLU A 112 -19.85 10.39 -6.02
C GLU A 112 -18.48 10.10 -5.39
N LEU A 113 -18.21 10.61 -4.18
CA LEU A 113 -17.00 10.35 -3.42
C LEU A 113 -17.01 8.98 -2.70
N HIS A 114 -18.11 8.22 -2.70
CA HIS A 114 -18.14 6.92 -2.00
C HIS A 114 -17.11 5.91 -2.55
N SER A 115 -16.68 6.09 -3.80
CA SER A 115 -15.67 5.25 -4.43
C SER A 115 -14.23 5.54 -3.99
N VAL A 116 -13.97 6.68 -3.33
CA VAL A 116 -12.63 7.05 -2.87
C VAL A 116 -12.44 6.72 -1.39
N PRO A 117 -11.22 6.34 -0.96
CA PRO A 117 -10.91 6.14 0.45
C PRO A 117 -11.30 7.35 1.31
N GLY A 118 -12.06 7.13 2.39
CA GLY A 118 -12.57 8.18 3.28
C GLY A 118 -13.71 9.03 2.73
N GLY A 119 -14.10 8.87 1.45
CA GLY A 119 -15.10 9.72 0.81
C GLY A 119 -16.54 9.49 1.29
N ALA A 120 -16.90 8.26 1.69
CA ALA A 120 -18.20 7.99 2.31
C ALA A 120 -18.35 8.63 3.69
N GLU A 121 -17.28 8.63 4.50
CA GLU A 121 -17.26 9.31 5.80
C GLU A 121 -17.38 10.82 5.61
N LEU A 122 -16.68 11.38 4.61
CA LEU A 122 -16.79 12.79 4.26
C LEU A 122 -18.21 13.17 3.77
N ALA A 123 -18.83 12.35 2.92
CA ALA A 123 -20.18 12.59 2.42
C ALA A 123 -21.20 12.61 3.57
N GLY A 124 -21.08 11.67 4.52
CA GLY A 124 -21.91 11.66 5.73
C GLY A 124 -21.67 12.89 6.62
N LEU A 125 -20.41 13.30 6.78
CA LEU A 125 -20.05 14.49 7.54
C LEU A 125 -20.65 15.77 6.93
N VAL A 126 -20.61 15.90 5.61
CA VAL A 126 -21.19 17.05 4.90
C VAL A 126 -22.72 17.04 4.98
N ALA A 127 -23.37 15.89 4.79
CA ALA A 127 -24.83 15.78 4.90
C ALA A 127 -25.34 16.12 6.31
N LEU A 128 -24.58 15.78 7.36
CA LEU A 128 -24.94 16.07 8.75
C LEU A 128 -24.55 17.48 9.20
N SER A 129 -23.56 18.10 8.55
CA SER A 129 -23.11 19.43 8.90
C SER A 129 -24.05 20.47 8.28
N ASN A 130 -25.05 20.85 9.06
CA ASN A 130 -26.04 21.87 8.72
C ASN A 130 -25.42 23.30 8.70
N SER A 131 -24.41 23.52 7.85
CA SER A 131 -23.61 24.77 7.66
C SER A 131 -22.52 25.10 8.68
N SER A 132 -22.16 24.21 9.60
CA SER A 132 -21.08 24.48 10.57
C SER A 132 -19.70 24.07 10.05
N GLY A 133 -18.91 25.06 9.61
CA GLY A 133 -17.57 24.85 9.06
C GLY A 133 -16.57 24.22 10.06
N SER A 134 -16.63 24.60 11.34
CA SER A 134 -15.71 24.08 12.37
C SER A 134 -15.91 22.59 12.66
N ALA A 135 -17.15 22.12 12.64
CA ALA A 135 -17.48 20.70 12.80
C ALA A 135 -17.00 19.86 11.61
N ILE A 136 -17.06 20.42 10.40
CA ILE A 136 -16.52 19.78 9.18
C ILE A 136 -15.00 19.68 9.25
N VAL A 137 -14.30 20.75 9.62
CA VAL A 137 -12.82 20.75 9.68
C VAL A 137 -12.34 19.68 10.67
N ALA A 138 -12.89 19.66 11.88
CA ALA A 138 -12.54 18.65 12.89
C ALA A 138 -12.88 17.21 12.44
N GLY A 139 -13.97 17.02 11.68
CA GLY A 139 -14.30 15.72 11.11
C GLY A 139 -13.34 15.29 10.00
N CYS A 140 -12.92 16.22 9.14
CA CYS A 140 -11.94 15.97 8.08
C CYS A 140 -10.57 15.58 8.67
N GLU A 141 -10.12 16.26 9.74
CA GLU A 141 -8.86 15.92 10.42
C GLU A 141 -8.86 14.48 10.95
N ARG A 142 -9.99 14.00 11.50
CA ARG A 142 -10.13 12.61 11.94
C ARG A 142 -9.99 11.63 10.78
N ILE A 143 -10.65 11.91 9.66
CA ILE A 143 -10.59 11.07 8.46
C ILE A 143 -9.14 11.03 7.92
N VAL A 144 -8.48 12.19 7.82
CA VAL A 144 -7.08 12.29 7.35
C VAL A 144 -6.13 11.52 8.26
N THR A 145 -6.30 11.64 9.59
CA THR A 145 -5.47 10.93 10.57
C THR A 145 -5.63 9.41 10.42
N LYS A 146 -6.88 8.94 10.27
CA LYS A 146 -7.18 7.53 10.03
C LYS A 146 -6.54 7.02 8.75
N LEU A 147 -6.73 7.70 7.62
CA LEU A 147 -6.14 7.31 6.32
C LEU A 147 -4.61 7.25 6.38
N ARG A 148 -3.98 8.21 7.05
CA ARG A 148 -2.51 8.23 7.22
C ARG A 148 -2.01 7.11 8.12
N ALA A 149 -2.75 6.79 9.19
CA ALA A 149 -2.42 5.68 10.08
C ALA A 149 -2.53 4.34 9.34
N GLU A 150 -3.63 4.10 8.62
CA GLU A 150 -3.83 2.89 7.81
C GLU A 150 -2.72 2.71 6.77
N ALA A 151 -2.33 3.79 6.08
CA ALA A 151 -1.23 3.76 5.12
C ALA A 151 0.14 3.47 5.78
N ALA A 152 0.38 4.00 6.99
CA ALA A 152 1.61 3.74 7.76
C ALA A 152 1.69 2.30 8.27
N ASP A 153 0.56 1.74 8.71
CA ASP A 153 0.45 0.34 9.15
C ASP A 153 0.70 -0.61 7.98
N GLU A 154 0.15 -0.32 6.79
CA GLU A 154 0.40 -1.11 5.58
C GLU A 154 1.89 -1.07 5.19
N ALA A 155 2.51 0.11 5.23
CA ALA A 155 3.93 0.28 4.95
C ALA A 155 4.82 -0.50 5.95
N SER A 156 4.47 -0.47 7.23
CA SER A 156 5.19 -1.18 8.29
C SER A 156 5.08 -2.70 8.14
N ALA A 157 3.88 -3.21 7.91
CA ALA A 157 3.64 -4.63 7.67
C ALA A 157 4.41 -5.14 6.43
N LYS A 158 4.56 -4.30 5.41
CA LYS A 158 5.36 -4.62 4.21
C LYS A 158 6.86 -4.66 4.52
N ALA A 159 7.37 -3.73 5.32
CA ALA A 159 8.77 -3.71 5.75
C ALA A 159 9.13 -4.96 6.57
N GLU A 160 8.27 -5.38 7.50
CA GLU A 160 8.44 -6.61 8.28
C GLU A 160 8.50 -7.86 7.39
N ARG A 161 7.57 -7.98 6.44
CA ARG A 161 7.55 -9.09 5.47
C ARG A 161 8.79 -9.10 4.59
N ALA A 162 9.29 -7.94 4.18
CA ALA A 162 10.53 -7.83 3.41
C ALA A 162 11.73 -8.35 4.23
N GLY A 163 11.82 -7.99 5.51
CA GLY A 163 12.86 -8.51 6.41
C GLY A 163 12.87 -10.03 6.49
N VAL A 164 11.69 -10.65 6.63
CA VAL A 164 11.55 -12.12 6.63
C VAL A 164 11.98 -12.71 5.30
N LEU A 165 11.51 -12.16 4.17
CA LEU A 165 11.87 -12.65 2.84
C LEU A 165 13.37 -12.53 2.53
N ILE A 166 14.04 -11.51 3.06
CA ILE A 166 15.50 -11.32 2.95
C ILE A 166 16.25 -12.32 3.84
N ALA A 167 15.75 -12.60 5.05
CA ALA A 167 16.40 -13.50 5.99
C ALA A 167 16.30 -14.99 5.59
N ILE A 168 15.19 -15.42 5.00
CA ILE A 168 14.96 -16.83 4.59
C ILE A 168 16.09 -17.44 3.74
N PRO A 169 16.55 -16.82 2.64
CA PRO A 169 17.62 -17.42 1.82
C PRO A 169 18.95 -17.50 2.57
N LEU A 170 19.21 -16.54 3.47
CA LEU A 170 20.43 -16.50 4.28
C LEU A 170 20.41 -17.62 5.34
N THR A 171 19.30 -17.78 6.07
CA THR A 171 19.14 -18.87 7.04
C THR A 171 19.14 -20.24 6.37
N ALA A 172 18.52 -20.37 5.19
CA ALA A 172 18.55 -21.60 4.40
C ALA A 172 19.98 -22.00 3.97
N CYS A 173 20.86 -21.04 3.70
CA CYS A 173 22.28 -21.32 3.41
C CYS A 173 23.12 -21.55 4.67
N PHE A 174 22.83 -20.83 5.77
CA PHE A 174 23.68 -20.87 6.96
C PHE A 174 23.44 -22.10 7.84
N LEU A 175 22.19 -22.56 7.93
CA LEU A 175 21.81 -23.70 8.77
C LEU A 175 22.57 -25.00 8.41
N PRO A 176 22.68 -25.40 7.12
CA PRO A 176 23.46 -26.58 6.73
C PRO A 176 24.95 -26.45 7.04
N ALA A 177 25.54 -25.28 6.76
CA ALA A 177 26.96 -25.02 6.97
C ALA A 177 27.31 -25.09 8.47
N PHE A 178 26.51 -24.46 9.33
CA PHE A 178 26.70 -24.51 10.79
C PHE A 178 26.64 -25.95 11.32
N PHE A 179 25.72 -26.77 10.79
CA PHE A 179 25.60 -28.17 11.21
C PHE A 179 26.84 -29.00 10.88
N VAL A 180 27.34 -28.89 9.64
CA VAL A 180 28.50 -29.67 9.16
C VAL A 180 29.79 -29.20 9.81
N LEU A 181 30.01 -27.88 9.91
CA LEU A 181 31.27 -27.34 10.42
C LEU A 181 31.32 -27.24 11.96
N GLY A 182 30.19 -27.02 12.63
CA GLY A 182 30.15 -26.75 14.07
C GLY A 182 29.55 -27.90 14.89
N LEU A 183 28.29 -28.24 14.63
CA LEU A 183 27.52 -29.10 15.54
C LEU A 183 27.91 -30.59 15.43
N ALA A 184 28.04 -31.11 14.22
CA ALA A 184 28.34 -32.54 14.02
C ALA A 184 29.68 -32.98 14.65
N PRO A 185 30.81 -32.26 14.48
CA PRO A 185 32.07 -32.63 15.12
C PRO A 185 32.00 -32.61 16.66
N ALA A 186 31.32 -31.61 17.23
CA ALA A 186 31.20 -31.45 18.67
C ALA A 186 30.41 -32.61 19.33
N VAL A 187 29.28 -33.00 18.73
CA VAL A 187 28.45 -34.11 19.23
C VAL A 187 29.20 -35.44 19.13
N LEU A 188 29.93 -35.68 18.04
CA LEU A 188 30.74 -36.89 17.88
C LEU A 188 31.85 -37.00 18.93
N SER A 189 32.54 -35.89 19.22
CA SER A 189 33.57 -35.85 20.25
C SER A 189 33.01 -36.17 21.64
N LEU A 190 31.82 -35.64 21.97
CA LEU A 190 31.20 -35.89 23.27
C LEU A 190 30.69 -37.33 23.41
N GLY A 191 30.07 -37.86 22.35
CA GLY A 191 29.62 -39.26 22.33
C GLY A 191 30.78 -40.24 22.48
N ALA A 192 31.93 -39.95 21.88
CA ALA A 192 33.14 -40.75 22.05
C ALA A 192 33.67 -40.71 23.50
N ALA A 193 33.56 -39.57 24.19
CA ALA A 193 34.04 -39.43 25.57
C ALA A 193 33.16 -40.13 26.61
N ILE A 194 31.86 -40.31 26.34
CA ILE A 194 30.92 -41.00 27.26
C ILE A 194 30.91 -42.52 27.04
N LEU A 195 31.28 -42.98 25.84
CA LEU A 195 31.31 -44.40 25.50
C LEU A 195 32.62 -45.10 25.93
N HIS A 196 33.54 -44.37 26.57
CA HIS A 196 34.81 -44.88 27.10
C HIS A 196 34.81 -44.94 28.63
#